data_AF-A0A2E7NDC8-F1
#
_entry.id   AF-A0A2E7NDC8-F1
#
_cell.length_a   1.000
_cell.length_b   1.000
_cell.length_c   1.000
_cell.angle_alpha   90.00
_cell.angle_beta   90.00
_cell.angle_gamma   90.00
#
_symmetry.space_group_name_H-M   'P 1'
#
loop_
_entity.id
_entity.type
_entity.pdbx_description
1 polymer ?
#
loop_
_entity_poly.entity_id
_entity_poly.type
_entity_poly.pdbx_seq_one_letter_code
_entity_poly.pdbx_strand_id
1 'polypeptide(L)'
;MVGKVSDLEYLEKAIEQEKNYEDEEEETGGLEYTRYDITSYGIDFDVDGLVKRLKRGDIYIPPFQRDYVWKMPEASRFIESLLLGLPVPGVFLAQDQDTGKMLVIDGQQRLMSLMYFYTGEFKPIEGAKTKRIFRLSKVKSKYDGKSYEELESKDRINLDNSVIHATIVKQESPAEDDTSIYHIFERLNSGGRKLTPQEIRVAVYHGRLIEMVKELNELPAWREIFGPKNDRMKDVELILRFFAMLIYRDSYTKPMVEFINIFCAKNRNPTDEKLMRLKNVFTETVSVFHRACEEKPFRPARALNVALYESAMVGLAERLQSGHAISDAEVRDAYNGLVTDAEFMELISQSTSDVRNLKGRMDAAIDAFAR
;
A
#
# COMPACT_ATOMS: atom_id res chain seq x y z
N MET A 1 -3.44 43.62 -24.77
CA MET A 1 -3.97 43.33 -23.42
C MET A 1 -5.04 42.25 -23.50
N VAL A 2 -4.67 41.06 -23.98
CA VAL A 2 -5.50 39.86 -24.03
C VAL A 2 -4.50 38.72 -23.82
N GLY A 3 -4.63 37.93 -22.76
CA GLY A 3 -3.64 36.89 -22.42
C GLY A 3 -3.29 36.75 -20.94
N LYS A 4 -4.11 37.26 -20.01
CA LYS A 4 -3.96 36.98 -18.57
C LYS A 4 -5.16 36.25 -17.94
N VAL A 5 -6.26 36.08 -18.67
CA VAL A 5 -7.49 35.48 -18.13
C VAL A 5 -7.50 33.96 -18.30
N SER A 6 -6.88 33.40 -19.35
CA SER A 6 -6.81 31.94 -19.57
C SER A 6 -5.93 31.24 -18.54
N ASP A 7 -4.76 31.79 -18.21
CA ASP A 7 -3.80 31.12 -17.32
C ASP A 7 -4.30 31.06 -15.87
N LEU A 8 -5.14 32.01 -15.45
CA LEU A 8 -5.79 32.01 -14.13
C LEU A 8 -6.89 30.95 -14.05
N GLU A 9 -7.71 30.79 -15.10
CA GLU A 9 -8.75 29.77 -15.18
C GLU A 9 -8.16 28.35 -15.24
N TYR A 10 -7.03 28.18 -15.92
CA TYR A 10 -6.25 26.93 -15.93
C TYR A 10 -5.55 26.66 -14.59
N LEU A 11 -5.01 27.68 -13.92
CA LEU A 11 -4.45 27.53 -12.57
C LEU A 11 -5.54 27.18 -11.56
N GLU A 12 -6.72 27.81 -11.64
CA GLU A 12 -7.85 27.53 -10.76
C GLU A 12 -8.35 26.09 -10.96
N LYS A 13 -8.47 25.61 -12.21
CA LYS A 13 -8.77 24.20 -12.51
C LYS A 13 -7.68 23.23 -12.05
N ALA A 14 -6.40 23.60 -12.15
CA ALA A 14 -5.30 22.75 -11.69
C ALA A 14 -5.22 22.69 -10.16
N ILE A 15 -5.53 23.79 -9.47
CA ILE A 15 -5.64 23.87 -8.01
C ILE A 15 -6.90 23.14 -7.53
N GLU A 16 -8.02 23.22 -8.27
CA GLU A 16 -9.21 22.39 -8.04
C GLU A 16 -8.92 20.91 -8.27
N GLN A 17 -8.12 20.53 -9.27
CA GLN A 17 -7.68 19.14 -9.44
C GLN A 17 -6.79 18.68 -8.29
N GLU A 18 -5.81 19.48 -7.83
CA GLU A 18 -5.02 19.16 -6.63
C GLU A 18 -5.89 19.02 -5.37
N LYS A 19 -6.94 19.84 -5.22
CA LYS A 19 -7.92 19.72 -4.12
C LYS A 19 -8.87 18.52 -4.29
N ASN A 20 -9.35 18.23 -5.50
CA ASN A 20 -10.17 17.04 -5.80
C ASN A 20 -9.40 15.73 -5.62
N TYR A 21 -8.07 15.73 -5.51
CA TYR A 21 -7.31 14.54 -5.13
C TYR A 21 -7.21 14.35 -3.60
N GLU A 22 -7.35 15.42 -2.81
CA GLU A 22 -7.51 15.30 -1.35
C GLU A 22 -8.99 15.07 -0.97
N ASP A 23 -9.91 15.54 -1.81
CA ASP A 23 -11.37 15.42 -1.69
C ASP A 23 -12.01 14.57 -2.81
N GLU A 24 -11.33 13.51 -3.29
CA GLU A 24 -12.09 12.35 -3.79
C GLU A 24 -12.74 11.76 -2.53
N GLU A 25 -13.82 12.40 -2.07
CA GLU A 25 -14.76 11.82 -1.12
C GLU A 25 -14.95 10.39 -1.60
N GLU A 26 -14.65 9.45 -0.70
CA GLU A 26 -15.03 8.06 -0.82
C GLU A 26 -16.52 8.06 -1.19
N GLU A 27 -16.83 8.03 -2.49
CA GLU A 27 -18.18 7.81 -3.00
C GLU A 27 -18.52 6.42 -2.50
N THR A 28 -19.10 6.40 -1.31
CA THR A 28 -19.81 5.29 -0.69
C THR A 28 -21.11 5.09 -1.47
N GLY A 29 -20.98 4.95 -2.79
CA GLY A 29 -22.05 4.64 -3.71
C GLY A 29 -22.50 3.22 -3.41
N GLY A 30 -23.59 3.12 -2.63
CA GLY A 30 -24.46 1.96 -2.50
C GLY A 30 -23.76 0.61 -2.53
N LEU A 31 -22.95 0.30 -1.52
CA LEU A 31 -22.49 -1.07 -1.32
C LEU A 31 -23.72 -1.95 -1.13
N GLU A 32 -23.92 -2.93 -2.03
CA GLU A 32 -24.62 -4.14 -1.63
C GLU A 32 -23.98 -4.61 -0.31
N TYR A 33 -24.79 -4.98 0.67
CA TYR A 33 -24.30 -5.50 1.94
C TYR A 33 -23.61 -6.85 1.68
N THR A 34 -22.36 -6.84 1.26
CA THR A 34 -21.53 -8.03 1.18
C THR A 34 -21.27 -8.48 2.61
N ARG A 35 -22.10 -9.42 3.07
CA ARG A 35 -21.89 -10.09 4.34
C ARG A 35 -20.74 -11.06 4.16
N TYR A 36 -19.54 -10.64 4.53
CA TYR A 36 -18.36 -11.50 4.54
C TYR A 36 -18.54 -12.65 5.53
N ASP A 37 -18.12 -13.85 5.16
CA ASP A 37 -18.05 -14.99 6.07
C ASP A 37 -16.66 -15.02 6.72
N ILE A 38 -16.61 -14.47 7.94
CA ILE A 38 -15.37 -14.26 8.69
C ILE A 38 -15.45 -15.11 9.94
N THR A 39 -14.50 -16.02 10.11
CA THR A 39 -14.30 -16.70 11.39
C THR A 39 -13.33 -15.88 12.23
N SER A 40 -13.67 -15.72 13.51
CA SER A 40 -12.75 -15.16 14.49
C SER A 40 -12.71 -16.05 15.70
N TYR A 41 -11.52 -16.23 16.26
CA TYR A 41 -11.31 -17.04 17.45
C TYR A 41 -10.15 -16.48 18.28
N GLY A 42 -10.23 -16.70 19.59
CA GLY A 42 -9.19 -16.29 20.53
C GLY A 42 -8.05 -17.31 20.56
N ILE A 43 -6.81 -16.82 20.60
CA ILE A 43 -5.62 -17.59 20.98
C ILE A 43 -4.90 -16.82 22.08
N ASP A 44 -4.43 -17.54 23.08
CA ASP A 44 -3.55 -17.01 24.11
C ASP A 44 -2.11 -17.37 23.79
N PHE A 45 -1.26 -16.36 23.63
CA PHE A 45 0.18 -16.56 23.45
C PHE A 45 0.90 -16.22 24.74
N ASP A 46 1.81 -17.10 25.17
CA ASP A 46 2.88 -16.71 26.07
C ASP A 46 3.81 -15.70 25.36
N VAL A 47 4.35 -14.74 26.12
CA VAL A 47 5.17 -13.66 25.57
C VAL A 47 6.41 -14.20 24.86
N ASP A 48 7.09 -15.21 25.40
CA ASP A 48 8.28 -15.79 24.77
C ASP A 48 7.95 -16.43 23.41
N GLY A 49 6.88 -17.23 23.34
CA GLY A 49 6.35 -17.81 22.12
C GLY A 49 5.97 -16.76 21.07
N LEU A 50 5.33 -15.67 21.52
CA LEU A 50 4.96 -14.54 20.66
C LEU A 50 6.19 -13.83 20.09
N VAL A 51 7.19 -13.54 20.93
CA VAL A 51 8.48 -12.96 20.55
C VAL A 51 9.21 -13.86 19.55
N LYS A 52 9.25 -15.17 19.78
CA LYS A 52 9.88 -16.13 18.86
C LYS A 52 9.20 -16.14 17.49
N ARG A 53 7.85 -16.09 17.45
CA ARG A 53 7.08 -16.01 16.20
C ARG A 53 7.33 -14.71 15.44
N LEU A 54 7.45 -13.58 16.14
CA LEU A 54 7.84 -12.29 15.56
C LEU A 54 9.26 -12.37 14.96
N LYS A 55 10.25 -12.91 15.70
CA LYS A 55 11.63 -13.06 15.21
C LYS A 55 11.75 -13.94 13.97
N ARG A 56 10.95 -15.01 13.89
CA ARG A 56 10.92 -15.91 12.72
C ARG A 56 10.16 -15.33 11.52
N GLY A 57 9.34 -14.29 11.73
CA GLY A 57 8.45 -13.74 10.71
C GLY A 57 7.17 -14.56 10.49
N ASP A 58 6.80 -15.42 11.45
CA ASP A 58 5.50 -16.13 11.46
C ASP A 58 4.37 -15.15 11.79
N ILE A 59 4.66 -14.17 12.64
CA ILE A 59 3.82 -12.98 12.87
C ILE A 59 4.55 -11.79 12.26
N TYR A 60 3.90 -11.12 11.33
CA TYR A 60 4.48 -10.07 10.51
C TYR A 60 3.83 -8.71 10.80
N ILE A 61 4.68 -7.71 11.00
CA ILE A 61 4.30 -6.30 11.16
C ILE A 61 4.70 -5.57 9.87
N PRO A 62 3.75 -5.07 9.08
CA PRO A 62 4.06 -4.36 7.85
C PRO A 62 4.89 -3.08 8.07
N PRO A 63 5.93 -2.84 7.25
CA PRO A 63 6.91 -1.77 7.47
C PRO A 63 6.36 -0.34 7.33
N PHE A 64 5.23 -0.16 6.63
CA PHE A 64 4.56 1.13 6.43
C PHE A 64 3.35 1.31 7.37
N GLN A 65 3.09 0.35 8.28
CA GLN A 65 2.25 0.68 9.43
C GLN A 65 2.91 1.81 10.21
N ARG A 66 2.09 2.56 10.96
CA ARG A 66 2.54 3.78 11.65
C ARG A 66 3.87 3.54 12.35
N ASP A 67 4.78 4.50 12.27
CA ASP A 67 6.04 4.43 12.99
C ASP A 67 5.82 3.99 14.44
N TYR A 68 6.77 3.25 14.97
CA TYR A 68 6.76 2.96 16.39
C TYR A 68 6.91 4.28 17.17
N VAL A 69 5.81 4.79 17.73
CA VAL A 69 5.74 6.13 18.34
C VAL A 69 6.03 6.11 19.84
N TRP A 70 5.80 4.98 20.52
CA TRP A 70 6.05 4.88 21.95
C TRP A 70 7.50 5.25 22.30
N LYS A 71 7.65 6.12 23.29
CA LYS A 71 8.93 6.45 23.93
C LYS A 71 9.27 5.36 24.93
N MET A 72 10.54 5.32 25.36
CA MET A 72 11.02 4.32 26.32
C MET A 72 10.10 4.17 27.55
N PRO A 73 9.58 5.25 28.17
CA PRO A 73 8.68 5.10 29.32
C PRO A 73 7.33 4.44 29.01
N GLU A 74 6.76 4.67 27.83
CA GLU A 74 5.48 4.07 27.44
C GLU A 74 5.65 2.57 27.20
N ALA A 75 6.72 2.21 26.46
CA ALA A 75 7.14 0.83 26.27
C ALA A 75 7.43 0.13 27.62
N SER A 76 8.13 0.83 28.52
CA SER A 76 8.50 0.30 29.84
C SER A 76 7.29 0.02 30.71
N ARG A 77 6.27 0.90 30.71
CA ARG A 77 5.02 0.66 31.44
C ARG A 77 4.26 -0.56 30.95
N PHE A 78 4.28 -0.79 29.63
CA PHE A 78 3.68 -1.99 29.07
C PHE A 78 4.44 -3.26 29.52
N ILE A 79 5.78 -3.28 29.44
CA ILE A 79 6.59 -4.40 29.96
C ILE A 79 6.39 -4.59 31.47
N GLU A 80 6.35 -3.50 32.24
CA GLU A 80 6.06 -3.55 33.68
C GLU A 80 4.69 -4.17 33.96
N SER A 81 3.66 -3.85 33.17
CA SER A 81 2.33 -4.43 33.35
C SER A 81 2.37 -5.96 33.26
N LEU A 82 3.10 -6.49 32.29
CA LEU A 82 3.32 -7.94 32.14
C LEU A 82 4.15 -8.51 33.31
N LEU A 83 5.25 -7.86 33.70
CA LEU A 83 6.07 -8.26 34.86
C LEU A 83 5.27 -8.29 36.18
N LEU A 84 4.23 -7.49 36.29
CA LEU A 84 3.32 -7.44 37.45
C LEU A 84 2.13 -8.41 37.33
N GLY A 85 1.99 -9.14 36.21
CA GLY A 85 0.85 -10.02 35.95
C GLY A 85 -0.47 -9.27 35.75
N LEU A 86 -0.41 -8.00 35.34
CA LEU A 86 -1.61 -7.20 35.04
C LEU A 86 -2.11 -7.52 33.63
N PRO A 87 -3.44 -7.56 33.41
CA PRO A 87 -3.99 -7.75 32.07
C PRO A 87 -3.62 -6.57 31.18
N VAL A 88 -3.26 -6.88 29.93
CA VAL A 88 -2.98 -5.90 28.87
C VAL A 88 -4.00 -6.05 27.73
N PRO A 89 -4.27 -4.98 26.96
CA PRO A 89 -5.10 -5.12 25.77
C PRO A 89 -4.51 -6.15 24.80
N GLY A 90 -5.38 -6.99 24.24
CA GLY A 90 -4.99 -8.04 23.31
C GLY A 90 -4.48 -7.52 21.95
N VAL A 91 -4.19 -8.42 21.03
CA VAL A 91 -3.77 -8.08 19.66
C VAL A 91 -4.76 -8.63 18.64
N PHE A 92 -4.84 -8.01 17.46
CA PHE A 92 -5.64 -8.53 16.34
C PHE A 92 -4.71 -8.97 15.24
N LEU A 93 -4.87 -10.22 14.80
CA LEU A 93 -4.06 -10.82 13.75
C LEU A 93 -4.96 -11.35 12.64
N ALA A 94 -4.61 -11.12 11.38
CA ALA A 94 -5.20 -11.80 10.24
C ALA A 94 -4.32 -13.00 9.88
N GLN A 95 -4.89 -14.20 9.82
CA GLN A 95 -4.13 -15.37 9.36
C GLN A 95 -4.28 -15.53 7.86
N ASP A 96 -3.14 -15.66 7.19
CA ASP A 96 -3.02 -16.04 5.79
C ASP A 96 -3.34 -17.53 5.62
N GLN A 97 -4.31 -17.86 4.76
CA GLN A 97 -4.75 -19.24 4.58
C GLN A 97 -3.69 -20.14 3.93
N ASP A 98 -2.92 -19.60 2.99
CA ASP A 98 -1.95 -20.37 2.21
C ASP A 98 -0.68 -20.71 3.01
N THR A 99 -0.18 -19.72 3.76
CA THR A 99 1.12 -19.80 4.46
C THR A 99 0.99 -20.02 5.96
N GLY A 100 -0.20 -19.81 6.53
CA GLY A 100 -0.44 -19.85 7.98
C GLY A 100 0.20 -18.70 8.76
N LYS A 101 0.90 -17.78 8.08
CA LYS A 101 1.47 -16.57 8.68
C LYS A 101 0.38 -15.64 9.18
N MET A 102 0.70 -14.83 10.18
CA MET A 102 -0.23 -13.92 10.83
C MET A 102 0.20 -12.48 10.62
N LEU A 103 -0.63 -11.70 9.94
CA LEU A 103 -0.48 -10.28 9.75
C LEU A 103 -1.01 -9.51 10.97
N VAL A 104 -0.20 -8.63 11.55
CA VAL A 104 -0.64 -7.77 12.66
C VAL A 104 -1.59 -6.68 12.15
N ILE A 105 -2.82 -6.67 12.65
CA ILE A 105 -3.83 -5.65 12.37
C ILE A 105 -3.84 -4.57 13.46
N ASP A 106 -3.81 -4.99 14.74
CA ASP A 106 -3.70 -4.12 15.92
C ASP A 106 -2.68 -4.68 16.91
N GLY A 107 -2.08 -3.79 17.70
CA GLY A 107 -1.12 -4.15 18.75
C GLY A 107 0.34 -4.00 18.38
N GLN A 108 0.63 -3.36 17.24
CA GLN A 108 1.99 -3.10 16.76
C GLN A 108 2.92 -2.53 17.85
N GLN A 109 2.49 -1.49 18.58
CA GLN A 109 3.34 -0.87 19.61
C GLN A 109 3.65 -1.85 20.76
N ARG A 110 2.71 -2.71 21.14
CA ARG A 110 2.91 -3.75 22.17
C ARG A 110 3.91 -4.80 21.67
N LEU A 111 3.69 -5.35 20.48
CA LEU A 111 4.52 -6.39 19.88
C LEU A 111 5.96 -5.90 19.61
N MET A 112 6.12 -4.68 19.08
CA MET A 112 7.44 -4.08 18.89
C MET A 112 8.13 -3.78 20.21
N SER A 113 7.40 -3.35 21.26
CA SER A 113 7.98 -3.15 22.60
C SER A 113 8.57 -4.43 23.16
N LEU A 114 7.83 -5.55 23.06
CA LEU A 114 8.34 -6.88 23.42
C LEU A 114 9.59 -7.19 22.61
N MET A 115 9.53 -6.98 21.30
CA MET A 115 10.65 -7.31 20.43
C MET A 115 11.91 -6.55 20.82
N TYR A 116 11.82 -5.24 20.99
CA TYR A 116 12.93 -4.40 21.39
C TYR A 116 13.48 -4.76 22.77
N PHE A 117 12.62 -5.11 23.73
CA PHE A 117 13.07 -5.49 25.07
C PHE A 117 13.82 -6.82 25.06
N TYR A 118 13.30 -7.82 24.33
CA TYR A 118 13.91 -9.15 24.18
C TYR A 118 15.14 -9.19 23.27
N THR A 119 15.29 -8.25 22.34
CA THR A 119 16.53 -8.09 21.55
C THR A 119 17.55 -7.18 22.24
N GLY A 120 17.12 -6.44 23.27
CA GLY A 120 17.95 -5.51 24.03
C GLY A 120 18.20 -4.17 23.33
N GLU A 121 17.59 -3.91 22.16
CA GLU A 121 17.80 -2.70 21.36
C GLU A 121 16.48 -1.97 21.10
N PHE A 122 16.41 -0.69 21.51
CA PHE A 122 15.22 0.15 21.39
C PHE A 122 15.27 1.03 20.15
N LYS A 123 14.31 0.83 19.24
CA LYS A 123 14.23 1.52 17.93
C LYS A 123 15.57 1.46 17.18
N PRO A 124 16.05 0.25 16.83
CA PRO A 124 17.29 0.10 16.06
C PRO A 124 17.22 0.94 14.79
N ILE A 125 18.31 1.63 14.48
CA ILE A 125 18.47 2.39 13.23
C ILE A 125 19.57 1.68 12.45
N GLU A 126 19.25 1.24 11.24
CA GLU A 126 20.22 0.56 10.38
C GLU A 126 21.41 1.48 10.07
N GLY A 127 22.63 0.95 10.19
CA GLY A 127 23.87 1.73 10.01
C GLY A 127 24.25 2.65 11.17
N ALA A 128 23.50 2.68 12.28
CA ALA A 128 23.88 3.48 13.45
C ALA A 128 25.16 2.95 14.12
N LYS A 129 26.08 3.86 14.44
CA LYS A 129 27.35 3.53 15.13
C LYS A 129 27.14 3.11 16.59
N THR A 130 26.04 3.53 17.20
CA THR A 130 25.72 3.26 18.60
C THR A 130 24.32 2.67 18.69
N LYS A 131 24.20 1.60 19.48
CA LYS A 131 22.92 0.95 19.77
C LYS A 131 22.30 1.58 20.99
N ARG A 132 21.02 1.93 20.90
CA ARG A 132 20.26 2.38 22.07
C ARG A 132 19.73 1.16 22.81
N ILE A 133 20.35 0.81 23.92
CA ILE A 133 19.94 -0.35 24.73
C ILE A 133 18.54 -0.11 25.31
N PHE A 134 17.66 -1.11 25.24
CA PHE A 134 16.38 -1.07 25.95
C PHE A 134 16.63 -1.32 27.43
N ARG A 135 16.43 -0.27 28.24
CA ARG A 135 16.37 -0.34 29.69
C ARG A 135 15.03 0.22 30.16
N LEU A 136 14.38 -0.48 31.08
CA LEU A 136 13.12 -0.03 31.65
C LEU A 136 13.31 1.34 32.30
N SER A 137 12.34 2.23 32.13
CA SER A 137 12.43 3.61 32.59
C SER A 137 11.09 4.13 33.08
N LYS A 138 11.12 4.84 34.22
CA LYS A 138 9.93 5.42 34.89
C LYS A 138 8.91 4.34 35.30
N VAL A 139 9.44 3.22 35.78
CA VAL A 139 8.69 2.09 36.34
C VAL A 139 9.06 1.91 37.81
N LYS A 140 8.48 0.93 38.50
CA LYS A 140 8.82 0.60 39.90
C LYS A 140 10.31 0.34 40.06
N SER A 141 10.86 0.74 41.21
CA SER A 141 12.29 0.67 41.53
C SER A 141 12.92 -0.72 41.37
N LYS A 142 12.14 -1.78 41.56
CA LYS A 142 12.60 -3.18 41.34
C LYS A 142 13.05 -3.44 39.89
N TYR A 143 12.42 -2.77 38.92
CA TYR A 143 12.61 -3.00 37.49
C TYR A 143 13.32 -1.84 36.77
N ASP A 144 13.27 -0.64 37.33
CA ASP A 144 13.84 0.56 36.70
C ASP A 144 15.33 0.38 36.39
N GLY A 145 15.73 0.77 35.18
CA GLY A 145 17.09 0.63 34.67
C GLY A 145 17.48 -0.77 34.16
N LYS A 146 16.68 -1.83 34.43
CA LYS A 146 16.99 -3.19 34.00
C LYS A 146 16.67 -3.42 32.52
N SER A 147 17.54 -4.15 31.83
CA SER A 147 17.28 -4.83 30.56
C SER A 147 16.70 -6.23 30.80
N TYR A 148 16.24 -6.90 29.73
CA TYR A 148 15.74 -8.28 29.82
C TYR A 148 16.76 -9.23 30.48
N GLU A 149 18.04 -9.09 30.12
CA GLU A 149 19.11 -9.94 30.65
C GLU A 149 19.46 -9.68 32.12
N GLU A 150 19.09 -8.51 32.66
CA GLU A 150 19.37 -8.11 34.04
C GLU A 150 18.16 -8.35 34.98
N LEU A 151 17.04 -8.86 34.45
CA LEU A 151 15.92 -9.30 35.27
C LEU A 151 16.32 -10.51 36.13
N GLU A 152 15.80 -10.56 37.35
CA GLU A 152 15.91 -11.75 38.19
C GLU A 152 15.24 -12.94 37.49
N SER A 153 15.78 -14.15 37.68
CA SER A 153 15.29 -15.35 36.98
C SER A 153 13.78 -15.56 37.15
N LYS A 154 13.24 -15.29 38.34
CA LYS A 154 11.80 -15.38 38.61
C LYS A 154 11.00 -14.36 37.79
N ASP A 155 11.48 -13.13 37.68
CA ASP A 155 10.78 -12.07 36.94
C ASP A 155 10.83 -12.32 35.44
N ARG A 156 11.95 -12.85 34.94
CA ARG A 156 12.08 -13.27 33.53
C ARG A 156 11.09 -14.39 33.22
N ILE A 157 11.03 -15.43 34.06
CA ILE A 157 10.05 -16.53 33.91
C ILE A 157 8.61 -16.00 33.95
N ASN A 158 8.30 -15.05 34.84
CA ASN A 158 6.98 -14.44 34.90
C ASN A 158 6.63 -13.66 33.62
N LEU A 159 7.60 -12.90 33.08
CA LEU A 159 7.41 -12.18 31.82
C LEU A 159 7.22 -13.14 30.66
N ASP A 160 8.10 -14.14 30.53
CA ASP A 160 8.07 -15.13 29.45
C ASP A 160 6.73 -15.89 29.42
N ASN A 161 6.20 -16.24 30.61
CA ASN A 161 4.93 -16.94 30.77
C ASN A 161 3.70 -16.01 30.81
N SER A 162 3.88 -14.69 30.77
CA SER A 162 2.75 -13.77 30.71
C SER A 162 1.97 -14.00 29.42
N VAL A 163 0.65 -13.86 29.49
CA VAL A 163 -0.24 -14.14 28.37
C VAL A 163 -0.69 -12.84 27.70
N ILE A 164 -0.65 -12.82 26.37
CA ILE A 164 -1.32 -11.81 25.55
C ILE A 164 -2.41 -12.50 24.74
N HIS A 165 -3.65 -12.07 24.98
CA HIS A 165 -4.81 -12.52 24.22
C HIS A 165 -4.73 -12.00 22.78
N ALA A 166 -4.90 -12.88 21.80
CA ALA A 166 -4.96 -12.53 20.39
C ALA A 166 -6.32 -12.93 19.82
N THR A 167 -6.94 -12.02 19.06
CA THR A 167 -8.07 -12.37 18.19
C THR A 167 -7.50 -12.67 16.82
N ILE A 168 -7.66 -13.90 16.36
CA ILE A 168 -7.28 -14.32 15.02
C ILE A 168 -8.50 -14.22 14.14
N VAL A 169 -8.36 -13.50 13.03
CA VAL A 169 -9.35 -13.36 11.98
C VAL A 169 -8.92 -14.21 10.81
N LYS A 170 -9.84 -15.01 10.28
CA LYS A 170 -9.71 -15.68 8.99
C LYS A 170 -10.93 -15.37 8.14
N GLN A 171 -10.70 -15.11 6.87
CA GLN A 171 -11.78 -15.05 5.89
C GLN A 171 -12.03 -16.47 5.38
N GLU A 172 -13.25 -17.00 5.52
CA GLU A 172 -13.60 -18.33 5.00
C GLU A 172 -14.13 -18.25 3.56
N SER A 173 -14.88 -17.18 3.23
CA SER A 173 -15.43 -16.96 1.88
C SER A 173 -15.72 -15.47 1.60
N PRO A 174 -15.54 -14.97 0.35
CA PRO A 174 -14.99 -15.69 -0.82
C PRO A 174 -13.53 -16.08 -0.56
N ALA A 175 -13.15 -17.30 -0.97
CA ALA A 175 -11.75 -17.74 -0.94
C ALA A 175 -10.90 -17.00 -2.00
N GLU A 176 -11.55 -16.33 -2.95
CA GLU A 176 -10.89 -15.70 -4.12
C GLU A 176 -10.50 -14.23 -3.91
N ASP A 177 -10.90 -13.57 -2.82
CA ASP A 177 -10.49 -12.19 -2.54
C ASP A 177 -10.32 -11.87 -1.03
N ASP A 178 -9.13 -11.48 -0.55
CA ASP A 178 -8.91 -11.07 0.86
C ASP A 178 -9.50 -9.68 1.21
N THR A 179 -10.59 -9.28 0.53
CA THR A 179 -11.25 -7.97 0.64
C THR A 179 -11.79 -7.70 2.04
N SER A 180 -12.23 -8.73 2.77
CA SER A 180 -12.72 -8.57 4.14
C SER A 180 -11.60 -8.19 5.11
N ILE A 181 -10.40 -8.73 4.92
CA ILE A 181 -9.21 -8.43 5.73
C ILE A 181 -8.82 -6.97 5.51
N TYR A 182 -8.88 -6.48 4.26
CA TYR A 182 -8.68 -5.06 3.95
C TYR A 182 -9.60 -4.17 4.79
N HIS A 183 -10.91 -4.44 4.79
CA HIS A 183 -11.86 -3.60 5.53
C HIS A 183 -11.73 -3.72 7.06
N ILE A 184 -11.40 -4.91 7.59
CA ILE A 184 -11.11 -5.06 9.02
C ILE A 184 -9.88 -4.22 9.38
N PHE A 185 -8.84 -4.30 8.55
CA PHE A 185 -7.61 -3.57 8.76
C PHE A 185 -7.83 -2.06 8.71
N GLU A 186 -8.57 -1.57 7.72
CA GLU A 186 -8.97 -0.17 7.58
C GLU A 186 -9.72 0.35 8.81
N ARG A 187 -10.73 -0.40 9.27
CA ARG A 187 -11.59 0.02 10.40
C ARG A 187 -10.85 0.00 11.73
N LEU A 188 -10.04 -1.02 12.01
CA LEU A 188 -9.27 -1.10 13.25
C LEU A 188 -8.14 -0.06 13.30
N ASN A 189 -7.57 0.31 12.14
CA ASN A 189 -6.52 1.32 12.06
C ASN A 189 -7.03 2.76 11.91
N SER A 190 -8.30 3.03 12.20
CA SER A 190 -8.91 4.36 12.05
C SER A 190 -8.60 5.35 13.19
N GLY A 191 -8.22 4.88 14.38
CA GLY A 191 -8.02 5.72 15.59
C GLY A 191 -6.76 6.61 15.63
N GLY A 192 -6.07 6.84 14.52
CA GLY A 192 -4.88 7.71 14.44
C GLY A 192 -4.61 8.14 12.99
N ARG A 193 -3.35 8.28 12.55
CA ARG A 193 -3.08 8.59 11.12
C ARG A 193 -3.72 7.49 10.26
N LYS A 194 -4.74 7.87 9.48
CA LYS A 194 -5.41 6.98 8.54
C LYS A 194 -4.40 6.54 7.50
N LEU A 195 -4.29 5.22 7.33
CA LEU A 195 -3.50 4.64 6.24
C LEU A 195 -4.24 4.89 4.92
N THR A 196 -3.51 5.14 3.83
CA THR A 196 -4.11 5.19 2.50
C THR A 196 -4.54 3.80 2.07
N PRO A 197 -5.48 3.67 1.13
CA PRO A 197 -5.81 2.38 0.52
C PRO A 197 -4.57 1.64 0.01
N GLN A 198 -3.60 2.35 -0.56
CA GLN A 198 -2.36 1.75 -1.01
C GLN A 198 -1.48 1.22 0.11
N GLU A 199 -1.32 1.96 1.21
CA GLU A 199 -0.61 1.48 2.39
C GLU A 199 -1.28 0.19 2.90
N ILE A 200 -2.60 0.14 3.00
CA ILE A 200 -3.33 -1.07 3.41
C ILE A 200 -3.09 -2.23 2.42
N ARG A 201 -3.15 -1.98 1.11
CA ARG A 201 -2.90 -3.01 0.08
C ARG A 201 -1.53 -3.68 0.20
N VAL A 202 -0.47 -2.89 0.47
CA VAL A 202 0.88 -3.44 0.65
C VAL A 202 0.95 -4.37 1.88
N ALA A 203 0.09 -4.18 2.88
CA ALA A 203 0.02 -5.05 4.08
C ALA A 203 -0.75 -6.31 3.81
N VAL A 204 -2.00 -6.14 3.40
CA VAL A 204 -2.97 -7.22 3.30
C VAL A 204 -2.58 -8.15 2.16
N TYR A 205 -2.18 -7.60 1.02
CA TYR A 205 -1.83 -8.38 -0.17
C TYR A 205 -0.31 -8.57 -0.32
N HIS A 206 0.45 -8.53 0.78
CA HIS A 206 1.90 -8.78 0.72
C HIS A 206 2.18 -10.15 0.06
N GLY A 207 3.04 -10.15 -0.95
CA GLY A 207 3.28 -11.28 -1.83
C GLY A 207 4.15 -10.89 -3.02
N ARG A 208 4.35 -11.83 -3.95
CA ARG A 208 5.27 -11.63 -5.09
C ARG A 208 4.89 -10.45 -5.99
N LEU A 209 3.59 -10.16 -6.15
CA LEU A 209 3.14 -9.00 -6.93
C LEU A 209 3.59 -7.68 -6.30
N ILE A 210 3.34 -7.48 -5.01
CA ILE A 210 3.69 -6.24 -4.32
C ILE A 210 5.20 -6.03 -4.29
N GLU A 211 5.99 -7.09 -4.08
CA GLU A 211 7.45 -6.98 -4.14
C GLU A 211 7.94 -6.62 -5.56
N MET A 212 7.38 -7.23 -6.60
CA MET A 212 7.67 -6.82 -7.98
C MET A 212 7.29 -5.37 -8.25
N VAL A 213 6.13 -4.91 -7.80
CA VAL A 213 5.71 -3.52 -8.00
C VAL A 213 6.68 -2.55 -7.32
N LYS A 214 7.17 -2.88 -6.11
CA LYS A 214 8.22 -2.10 -5.45
C LYS A 214 9.52 -2.08 -6.26
N GLU A 215 9.94 -3.21 -6.83
CA GLU A 215 11.11 -3.27 -7.72
C GLU A 215 10.91 -2.38 -8.96
N LEU A 216 9.75 -2.46 -9.61
CA LEU A 216 9.42 -1.62 -10.77
C LEU A 216 9.35 -0.13 -10.40
N ASN A 217 9.01 0.18 -9.15
CA ASN A 217 9.01 1.55 -8.64
C ASN A 217 10.41 2.17 -8.60
N GLU A 218 11.48 1.37 -8.60
CA GLU A 218 12.87 1.83 -8.64
C GLU A 218 13.40 2.07 -10.06
N LEU A 219 12.65 1.75 -11.12
CA LEU A 219 13.11 1.90 -12.49
C LEU A 219 13.48 3.36 -12.80
N PRO A 220 14.67 3.65 -13.34
CA PRO A 220 15.10 5.03 -13.64
C PRO A 220 14.12 5.78 -14.52
N ALA A 221 13.65 5.16 -15.62
CA ALA A 221 12.67 5.77 -16.51
C ALA A 221 11.35 6.10 -15.79
N TRP A 222 10.91 5.25 -14.86
CA TRP A 222 9.72 5.53 -14.05
C TRP A 222 9.96 6.65 -13.04
N ARG A 223 11.16 6.74 -12.45
CA ARG A 223 11.54 7.85 -11.56
C ARG A 223 11.65 9.19 -12.28
N GLU A 224 12.11 9.21 -13.52
CA GLU A 224 12.10 10.42 -14.34
C GLU A 224 10.68 10.88 -14.67
N ILE A 225 9.80 9.93 -15.04
CA ILE A 225 8.39 10.21 -15.31
C ILE A 225 7.62 10.62 -14.05
N PHE A 226 7.67 9.85 -12.97
CA PHE A 226 6.90 10.12 -11.76
C PHE A 226 7.53 11.24 -10.92
N GLY A 227 8.84 11.18 -10.70
CA GLY A 227 9.59 12.03 -9.79
C GLY A 227 10.06 11.27 -8.52
N PRO A 228 10.33 12.01 -7.43
CA PRO A 228 10.71 11.42 -6.14
C PRO A 228 9.66 10.43 -5.62
N LYS A 229 10.09 9.47 -4.80
CA LYS A 229 9.18 8.52 -4.14
C LYS A 229 8.14 9.28 -3.31
N ASN A 230 6.90 8.83 -3.37
CA ASN A 230 5.82 9.44 -2.61
C ASN A 230 5.68 8.73 -1.25
N ASP A 231 5.65 9.50 -0.16
CA ASP A 231 5.58 8.94 1.20
C ASP A 231 4.30 8.14 1.49
N ARG A 232 3.23 8.34 0.70
CA ARG A 232 1.95 7.59 0.79
C ARG A 232 1.83 6.51 -0.28
N MET A 233 2.93 6.23 -0.99
CA MET A 233 3.02 5.19 -2.03
C MET A 233 2.13 5.43 -3.25
N LYS A 234 1.79 6.68 -3.59
CA LYS A 234 1.00 6.99 -4.81
C LYS A 234 1.67 6.47 -6.08
N ASP A 235 3.00 6.53 -6.15
CA ASP A 235 3.80 5.96 -7.23
C ASP A 235 3.63 4.44 -7.36
N VAL A 236 3.57 3.73 -6.25
CA VAL A 236 3.32 2.27 -6.21
C VAL A 236 1.88 1.98 -6.63
N GLU A 237 0.90 2.80 -6.21
CA GLU A 237 -0.50 2.66 -6.61
C GLU A 237 -0.69 2.82 -8.12
N LEU A 238 -0.01 3.77 -8.75
CA LEU A 238 -0.12 3.98 -10.20
C LEU A 238 0.34 2.76 -10.99
N ILE A 239 1.41 2.08 -10.57
CA ILE A 239 1.85 0.84 -11.19
C ILE A 239 0.78 -0.25 -11.05
N LEU A 240 0.15 -0.38 -9.87
CA LEU A 240 -0.95 -1.34 -9.67
C LEU A 240 -2.17 -1.01 -10.52
N ARG A 241 -2.56 0.27 -10.59
CA ARG A 241 -3.65 0.75 -11.45
C ARG A 241 -3.40 0.41 -12.91
N PHE A 242 -2.18 0.63 -13.41
CA PHE A 242 -1.79 0.23 -14.75
C PHE A 242 -2.04 -1.26 -15.01
N PHE A 243 -1.56 -2.15 -14.12
CA PHE A 243 -1.77 -3.59 -14.31
C PHE A 243 -3.24 -4.01 -14.16
N ALA A 244 -3.95 -3.44 -13.19
CA ALA A 244 -5.37 -3.72 -12.98
C ALA A 244 -6.18 -3.32 -14.22
N MET A 245 -5.94 -2.14 -14.79
CA MET A 245 -6.61 -1.68 -16.01
C MET A 245 -6.20 -2.50 -17.24
N LEU A 246 -4.91 -2.80 -17.40
CA LEU A 246 -4.45 -3.58 -18.54
C LEU A 246 -5.10 -4.97 -18.61
N ILE A 247 -5.37 -5.59 -17.45
CA ILE A 247 -5.82 -6.99 -17.38
C ILE A 247 -7.32 -7.13 -17.11
N TYR A 248 -7.92 -6.22 -16.33
CA TYR A 248 -9.27 -6.37 -15.80
C TYR A 248 -10.22 -5.20 -16.14
N ARG A 249 -9.82 -4.21 -16.98
CA ARG A 249 -10.67 -3.05 -17.30
C ARG A 249 -12.09 -3.41 -17.76
N ASP A 250 -12.26 -4.50 -18.51
CA ASP A 250 -13.56 -4.90 -19.05
C ASP A 250 -14.54 -5.34 -17.94
N SER A 251 -13.99 -5.73 -16.79
CA SER A 251 -14.73 -6.06 -15.57
C SER A 251 -14.77 -4.92 -14.55
N TYR A 252 -14.31 -3.72 -14.90
CA TYR A 252 -14.28 -2.59 -13.98
C TYR A 252 -15.68 -2.20 -13.52
N THR A 253 -15.85 -2.15 -12.20
CA THR A 253 -16.98 -1.54 -11.53
C THR A 253 -16.47 -0.62 -10.44
N LYS A 254 -17.17 0.50 -10.20
CA LYS A 254 -16.89 1.34 -9.03
C LYS A 254 -17.12 0.54 -7.73
N PRO A 255 -16.37 0.84 -6.65
CA PRO A 255 -15.32 1.86 -6.55
C PRO A 255 -13.94 1.36 -7.01
N MET A 256 -13.07 2.29 -7.41
CA MET A 256 -11.68 1.99 -7.84
C MET A 256 -10.86 1.25 -6.79
N VAL A 257 -11.08 1.55 -5.51
CA VAL A 257 -10.39 0.88 -4.40
C VAL A 257 -10.66 -0.62 -4.42
N GLU A 258 -11.93 -1.03 -4.55
CA GLU A 258 -12.29 -2.45 -4.61
C GLU A 258 -11.78 -3.12 -5.89
N PHE A 259 -11.83 -2.42 -7.03
CA PHE A 259 -11.26 -2.93 -8.27
C PHE A 259 -9.77 -3.29 -8.14
N ILE A 260 -8.97 -2.42 -7.52
CA ILE A 260 -7.54 -2.68 -7.30
C ILE A 260 -7.35 -3.77 -6.24
N ASN A 261 -8.18 -3.81 -5.19
CA ASN A 261 -8.14 -4.84 -4.15
C ASN A 261 -8.35 -6.24 -4.75
N ILE A 262 -9.39 -6.40 -5.60
CA ILE A 262 -9.67 -7.65 -6.32
C ILE A 262 -8.48 -8.04 -7.21
N PHE A 263 -7.90 -7.09 -7.93
CA PHE A 263 -6.69 -7.33 -8.72
C PHE A 263 -5.55 -7.86 -7.84
N CYS A 264 -5.24 -7.18 -6.73
CA CYS A 264 -4.17 -7.57 -5.82
C CYS A 264 -4.40 -8.95 -5.21
N ALA A 265 -5.62 -9.27 -4.79
CA ALA A 265 -5.94 -10.57 -4.20
C ALA A 265 -5.76 -11.71 -5.22
N LYS A 266 -6.39 -11.60 -6.39
CA LYS A 266 -6.32 -12.63 -7.46
C LYS A 266 -4.92 -12.81 -8.04
N ASN A 267 -4.06 -11.81 -7.87
CA ASN A 267 -2.70 -11.78 -8.41
C ASN A 267 -1.65 -11.68 -7.30
N ARG A 268 -1.93 -12.10 -6.07
CA ARG A 268 -1.01 -11.92 -4.94
C ARG A 268 0.35 -12.60 -5.15
N ASN A 269 0.31 -13.85 -5.60
CA ASN A 269 1.48 -14.70 -5.84
C ASN A 269 1.49 -15.26 -7.27
N PRO A 270 1.74 -14.42 -8.30
CA PRO A 270 1.79 -14.89 -9.68
C PRO A 270 2.88 -15.94 -9.92
N THR A 271 2.69 -16.75 -10.96
CA THR A 271 3.73 -17.65 -11.48
C THR A 271 4.92 -16.87 -12.03
N ASP A 272 6.08 -17.52 -12.15
CA ASP A 272 7.31 -16.89 -12.68
C ASP A 272 7.09 -16.31 -14.08
N GLU A 273 6.40 -17.05 -14.94
CA GLU A 273 6.04 -16.62 -16.29
C GLU A 273 5.19 -15.34 -16.28
N LYS A 274 4.13 -15.33 -15.46
CA LYS A 274 3.25 -14.15 -15.34
C LYS A 274 4.00 -12.96 -14.75
N LEU A 275 4.82 -13.19 -13.72
CA LEU A 275 5.65 -12.15 -13.10
C LEU A 275 6.61 -11.52 -14.12
N MET A 276 7.28 -12.35 -14.94
CA MET A 276 8.19 -11.88 -15.98
C MET A 276 7.46 -11.09 -17.05
N ARG A 277 6.28 -11.56 -17.50
CA ARG A 277 5.44 -10.82 -18.45
C ARG A 277 5.03 -9.44 -17.93
N LEU A 278 4.59 -9.36 -16.67
CA LEU A 278 4.21 -8.08 -16.04
C LEU A 278 5.40 -7.12 -15.93
N LYS A 279 6.57 -7.63 -15.50
CA LYS A 279 7.80 -6.83 -15.46
C LYS A 279 8.16 -6.27 -16.83
N ASN A 280 8.13 -7.11 -17.86
CA ASN A 280 8.49 -6.73 -19.22
C ASN A 280 7.55 -5.67 -19.77
N VAL A 281 6.23 -5.88 -19.67
CA VAL A 281 5.27 -4.93 -20.26
C VAL A 281 5.38 -3.54 -19.62
N PHE A 282 5.51 -3.47 -18.29
CA PHE A 282 5.66 -2.17 -17.62
C PHE A 282 6.99 -1.50 -17.98
N THR A 283 8.09 -2.25 -17.91
CA THR A 283 9.44 -1.73 -18.19
C THR A 283 9.53 -1.20 -19.61
N GLU A 284 9.01 -1.94 -20.58
CA GLU A 284 9.00 -1.54 -21.98
C GLU A 284 8.15 -0.29 -22.21
N THR A 285 6.90 -0.30 -21.74
CA THR A 285 5.96 0.82 -21.89
C THR A 285 6.52 2.12 -21.30
N VAL A 286 7.02 2.07 -20.06
CA VAL A 286 7.65 3.22 -19.39
C VAL A 286 8.89 3.69 -20.15
N SER A 287 9.73 2.77 -20.62
CA SER A 287 10.94 3.11 -21.36
C SER A 287 10.62 3.80 -22.69
N VAL A 288 9.58 3.36 -23.39
CA VAL A 288 9.14 3.97 -24.65
C VAL A 288 8.60 5.39 -24.39
N PHE A 289 7.73 5.59 -23.39
CA PHE A 289 7.25 6.93 -23.03
C PHE A 289 8.41 7.87 -22.63
N HIS A 290 9.35 7.37 -21.82
CA HIS A 290 10.50 8.16 -21.39
C HIS A 290 11.40 8.59 -22.55
N ARG A 291 11.53 7.79 -23.62
CA ARG A 291 12.31 8.18 -24.81
C ARG A 291 11.52 9.06 -25.77
N ALA A 292 10.23 8.76 -25.96
CA ALA A 292 9.39 9.41 -26.97
C ALA A 292 8.98 10.83 -26.57
N CYS A 293 8.66 11.04 -25.29
CA CYS A 293 8.21 12.32 -24.76
C CYS A 293 9.40 13.16 -24.27
N GLU A 294 9.56 14.37 -24.83
CA GLU A 294 10.66 15.29 -24.47
C GLU A 294 10.44 15.95 -23.09
N GLU A 295 9.19 16.18 -22.73
CA GLU A 295 8.78 16.65 -21.40
C GLU A 295 8.22 15.50 -20.55
N LYS A 296 8.14 15.70 -19.23
CA LYS A 296 7.58 14.70 -18.33
C LYS A 296 6.13 14.38 -18.72
N PRO A 297 5.83 13.16 -19.19
CA PRO A 297 4.49 12.84 -19.67
C PRO A 297 3.47 12.81 -18.53
N PHE A 298 2.20 12.75 -18.91
CA PHE A 298 1.01 12.65 -18.07
C PHE A 298 0.70 13.89 -17.24
N ARG A 299 1.21 15.05 -17.67
CA ARG A 299 1.11 16.33 -16.97
C ARG A 299 0.53 17.40 -17.92
N PRO A 300 -0.79 17.40 -18.15
CA PRO A 300 -1.42 18.46 -18.94
C PRO A 300 -1.34 19.82 -18.23
N ALA A 301 -1.14 19.79 -16.91
CA ALA A 301 -0.77 20.92 -16.07
C ALA A 301 0.46 20.53 -15.21
N ARG A 302 0.72 21.23 -14.10
CA ARG A 302 1.88 20.94 -13.24
C ARG A 302 1.84 19.54 -12.60
N ALA A 303 0.67 19.08 -12.18
CA ALA A 303 0.48 17.82 -11.49
C ALA A 303 0.26 16.65 -12.49
N LEU A 304 0.66 15.44 -12.08
CA LEU A 304 0.39 14.22 -12.85
C LEU A 304 -1.12 13.93 -12.81
N ASN A 305 -1.73 13.79 -13.98
CA ASN A 305 -3.12 13.38 -14.13
C ASN A 305 -3.20 11.85 -14.21
N VAL A 306 -3.84 11.23 -13.22
CA VAL A 306 -3.90 9.77 -13.08
C VAL A 306 -4.69 9.12 -14.22
N ALA A 307 -5.79 9.75 -14.66
CA ALA A 307 -6.61 9.22 -15.73
C ALA A 307 -5.87 9.24 -17.09
N LEU A 308 -5.14 10.31 -17.39
CA LEU A 308 -4.26 10.37 -18.56
C LEU A 308 -3.15 9.33 -18.48
N TYR A 309 -2.48 9.21 -17.32
CA TYR A 309 -1.44 8.20 -17.10
C TYR A 309 -1.99 6.79 -17.37
N GLU A 310 -3.08 6.41 -16.73
CA GLU A 310 -3.68 5.07 -16.85
C GLU A 310 -4.07 4.77 -18.30
N SER A 311 -4.79 5.69 -18.96
CA SER A 311 -5.24 5.51 -20.33
C SER A 311 -4.08 5.38 -21.32
N ALA A 312 -3.13 6.31 -21.26
CA ALA A 312 -2.03 6.34 -22.22
C ALA A 312 -1.05 5.18 -22.01
N MET A 313 -0.77 4.80 -20.76
CA MET A 313 0.04 3.62 -20.45
C MET A 313 -0.61 2.34 -20.95
N VAL A 314 -1.92 2.15 -20.74
CA VAL A 314 -2.65 0.97 -21.23
C VAL A 314 -2.65 0.95 -22.76
N GLY A 315 -3.02 2.05 -23.42
CA GLY A 315 -3.04 2.13 -24.88
C GLY A 315 -1.70 1.78 -25.53
N LEU A 316 -0.60 2.34 -25.02
CA LEU A 316 0.73 2.00 -25.53
C LEU A 316 1.12 0.55 -25.21
N ALA A 317 0.81 0.05 -24.01
CA ALA A 317 1.11 -1.33 -23.65
C ALA A 317 0.39 -2.34 -24.56
N GLU A 318 -0.87 -2.08 -24.93
CA GLU A 318 -1.60 -2.93 -25.88
C GLU A 318 -0.98 -2.89 -27.27
N ARG A 319 -0.57 -1.70 -27.75
CA ARG A 319 0.13 -1.56 -29.02
C ARG A 319 1.41 -2.40 -29.04
N LEU A 320 2.24 -2.29 -28.01
CA LEU A 320 3.49 -3.05 -27.89
C LEU A 320 3.23 -4.58 -27.81
N GLN A 321 2.20 -5.00 -27.06
CA GLN A 321 1.84 -6.42 -26.96
C GLN A 321 1.24 -7.01 -28.25
N SER A 322 0.70 -6.17 -29.14
CA SER A 322 0.18 -6.62 -30.45
C SER A 322 1.28 -7.09 -31.42
N GLY A 323 2.56 -6.83 -31.10
CA GLY A 323 3.70 -7.20 -31.93
C GLY A 323 3.96 -6.27 -33.11
N HIS A 324 3.16 -5.21 -33.29
CA HIS A 324 3.40 -4.19 -34.29
C HIS A 324 4.43 -3.18 -33.78
N ALA A 325 5.48 -2.96 -34.56
CA ALA A 325 6.46 -1.93 -34.26
C ALA A 325 5.77 -0.55 -34.19
N ILE A 326 6.23 0.28 -33.25
CA ILE A 326 5.87 1.69 -33.15
C ILE A 326 7.14 2.46 -32.85
N SER A 327 7.39 3.52 -33.61
CA SER A 327 8.53 4.41 -33.45
C SER A 327 8.29 5.43 -32.34
N ASP A 328 9.37 5.96 -31.76
CA ASP A 328 9.27 7.01 -30.74
C ASP A 328 8.54 8.27 -31.26
N ALA A 329 8.57 8.53 -32.59
CA ALA A 329 7.82 9.62 -33.22
C ALA A 329 6.31 9.34 -33.26
N GLU A 330 5.90 8.13 -33.66
CA GLU A 330 4.49 7.73 -33.67
C GLU A 330 3.88 7.74 -32.27
N VAL A 331 4.64 7.29 -31.25
CA VAL A 331 4.21 7.36 -29.84
C VAL A 331 3.99 8.81 -29.42
N ARG A 332 4.92 9.71 -29.77
CA ARG A 332 4.83 11.13 -29.45
C ARG A 332 3.62 11.78 -30.12
N ASP A 333 3.39 11.50 -31.40
CA ASP A 333 2.27 12.06 -32.15
C ASP A 333 0.92 11.55 -31.62
N ALA A 334 0.81 10.25 -31.33
CA ALA A 334 -0.38 9.67 -30.72
C ALA A 334 -0.67 10.28 -29.34
N TYR A 335 0.35 10.38 -28.48
CA TYR A 335 0.23 10.97 -27.15
C TYR A 335 -0.15 12.46 -27.22
N ASN A 336 0.51 13.25 -28.07
CA ASN A 336 0.18 14.67 -28.25
C ASN A 336 -1.24 14.83 -28.79
N GLY A 337 -1.66 13.97 -29.72
CA GLY A 337 -3.03 13.91 -30.23
C GLY A 337 -4.04 13.79 -29.09
N LEU A 338 -3.85 12.84 -28.17
CA LEU A 338 -4.70 12.67 -26.98
C LEU A 338 -4.76 13.93 -26.11
N VAL A 339 -3.61 14.55 -25.82
CA VAL A 339 -3.55 15.72 -24.92
C VAL A 339 -4.15 16.98 -25.57
N THR A 340 -4.24 17.03 -26.91
CA THR A 340 -4.89 18.12 -27.64
C THR A 340 -6.36 17.87 -27.97
N ASP A 341 -6.86 16.65 -27.75
CA ASP A 341 -8.25 16.28 -28.02
C ASP A 341 -9.16 16.78 -26.88
N ALA A 342 -10.09 17.69 -27.22
CA ALA A 342 -10.99 18.31 -26.26
C ALA A 342 -11.94 17.31 -25.59
N GLU A 343 -12.44 16.30 -26.33
CA GLU A 343 -13.32 15.26 -25.77
C GLU A 343 -12.55 14.37 -24.80
N PHE A 344 -11.33 13.98 -25.18
CA PHE A 344 -10.45 13.22 -24.29
C PHE A 344 -10.10 14.00 -23.01
N MET A 345 -9.77 15.28 -23.15
CA MET A 345 -9.45 16.15 -22.02
C MET A 345 -10.63 16.30 -21.06
N GLU A 346 -11.88 16.29 -21.55
CA GLU A 346 -13.08 16.26 -20.71
C GLU A 346 -13.16 14.95 -19.91
N LEU A 347 -12.96 13.80 -20.57
CA LEU A 347 -13.04 12.46 -19.95
C LEU A 347 -12.02 12.22 -18.82
N ILE A 348 -10.88 12.91 -18.85
CA ILE A 348 -9.82 12.81 -17.83
C ILE A 348 -9.89 13.91 -16.75
N SER A 349 -10.89 14.79 -16.81
CA SER A 349 -10.98 15.97 -15.92
C SER A 349 -11.98 15.80 -14.77
N GLN A 350 -13.11 15.14 -14.99
CA GLN A 350 -14.18 14.97 -14.00
C GLN A 350 -14.69 13.54 -13.97
N SER A 351 -15.07 13.08 -12.77
CA SER A 351 -15.61 11.74 -12.52
C SER A 351 -14.88 10.63 -13.29
N THR A 352 -13.55 10.68 -13.28
CA THR A 352 -12.70 9.86 -14.18
C THR A 352 -12.75 8.35 -13.87
N SER A 353 -13.30 8.01 -12.71
CA SER A 353 -13.59 6.66 -12.24
C SER A 353 -15.01 6.18 -12.60
N ASP A 354 -15.87 7.02 -13.18
CA ASP A 354 -17.16 6.57 -13.72
C ASP A 354 -16.95 5.60 -14.86
N VAL A 355 -17.75 4.54 -14.91
CA VAL A 355 -17.63 3.47 -15.91
C VAL A 355 -17.67 4.05 -17.33
N ARG A 356 -18.55 5.04 -17.58
CA ARG A 356 -18.64 5.73 -18.88
C ARG A 356 -17.35 6.47 -19.22
N ASN A 357 -16.85 7.30 -18.30
CA ASN A 357 -15.68 8.13 -18.56
C ASN A 357 -14.42 7.27 -18.69
N LEU A 358 -14.26 6.28 -17.80
CA LEU A 358 -13.17 5.31 -17.83
C LEU A 358 -13.14 4.54 -19.15
N LYS A 359 -14.28 4.00 -19.59
CA LYS A 359 -14.36 3.31 -20.87
C LYS A 359 -14.00 4.23 -22.02
N GLY A 360 -14.59 5.44 -22.07
CA GLY A 360 -14.33 6.40 -23.12
C GLY A 360 -12.85 6.80 -23.23
N ARG A 361 -12.18 7.10 -22.11
CA ARG A 361 -10.75 7.44 -22.13
C ARG A 361 -9.84 6.26 -22.43
N MET A 362 -10.26 5.03 -22.13
CA MET A 362 -9.49 3.84 -22.49
C MET A 362 -9.58 3.58 -23.99
N ASP A 363 -10.81 3.58 -24.53
CA ASP A 363 -11.07 3.38 -25.97
C ASP A 363 -10.32 4.43 -26.80
N ALA A 364 -10.42 5.71 -26.43
CA ALA A 364 -9.71 6.79 -27.12
C ALA A 364 -8.19 6.62 -27.11
N ALA A 365 -7.60 6.20 -25.99
CA ALA A 365 -6.16 5.98 -25.90
C ALA A 365 -5.70 4.76 -26.71
N ILE A 366 -6.44 3.64 -26.64
CA ILE A 366 -6.16 2.44 -27.44
C ILE A 366 -6.22 2.79 -28.94
N ASP A 367 -7.26 3.50 -29.37
CA ASP A 367 -7.41 3.93 -30.76
C ASP A 367 -6.31 4.89 -31.21
N ALA A 368 -5.83 5.78 -30.34
CA ALA A 368 -4.74 6.70 -30.66
C ALA A 368 -3.41 5.97 -30.92
N PHE A 369 -3.06 4.98 -30.07
CA PHE A 369 -1.82 4.22 -30.21
C PHE A 369 -1.91 3.06 -31.21
N ALA A 370 -3.11 2.70 -31.68
CA ALA A 370 -3.30 1.67 -32.70
C ALA A 370 -2.98 2.15 -34.13
N ARG A 371 -3.01 3.47 -34.37
CA ARG A 371 -2.90 4.10 -35.68
C ARG A 371 -1.53 3.96 -36.35
#